data_AF-A0A3M0WZS2-F1
#
_entry.id   AF-A0A3M0WZS2-F1
#
_cell.length_a   1.000
_cell.length_b   1.000
_cell.length_c   1.000
_cell.angle_alpha   90.00
_cell.angle_beta   90.00
_cell.angle_gamma   90.00
#
_symmetry.space_group_name_H-M   'P 1'
#
loop_
_entity.id
_entity.type
_entity.pdbx_description
1 polymer ?
#
loop_
_entity_poly.entity_id
_entity_poly.type
_entity_poly.pdbx_seq_one_letter_code
_entity_poly.pdbx_strand_id
1 'polypeptide(L)'
;YIRDYLTSDIDEVFIDNREVYHNIKAFLKKISPSQQKLIKLYRRKEPIFVHFGIEEEVESIYKREVRLPSGGYIVIDRTEALTSIDINSGRSKGERHIEATAYKTNLEAADEIARQLRLRDIGGLIVIDFIDMIDEKHKRNVQRRIMEAVKKDKAHVEFSRISIFGLLEMSRERIRQSFSESMYEKCDKCFGTGCVKPPVVLAMMALRRLQFLAYKSDVKTITCTLPIESANYLINKKRNEIISLEKHRQITINIVGTTKSICGGFGIDLEKKDDHLKPPANKKQTKMRRTRRRTTTKTIKGDSTESESKSS
;
A
#
# COMPACT_ATOMS: atom_id res chain seq x y z
N TYR A 1 14.43 -20.82 2.61
CA TYR A 1 13.34 -21.62 3.22
C TYR A 1 13.88 -22.82 3.98
N ILE A 2 14.30 -23.91 3.35
CA ILE A 2 14.74 -25.12 4.08
C ILE A 2 15.92 -24.83 5.01
N ARG A 3 16.95 -24.12 4.52
CA ARG A 3 18.11 -23.75 5.35
C ARG A 3 17.72 -22.94 6.58
N ASP A 4 16.70 -22.09 6.45
CA ASP A 4 16.36 -21.14 7.49
C ASP A 4 15.38 -21.75 8.50
N TYR A 5 14.49 -22.66 8.07
CA TYR A 5 13.40 -23.19 8.89
C TYR A 5 13.57 -24.65 9.31
N LEU A 6 14.49 -25.42 8.72
CA LEU A 6 14.69 -26.82 9.11
C LEU A 6 15.60 -26.92 10.33
N THR A 7 15.02 -26.70 11.50
CA THR A 7 15.68 -26.79 12.81
C THR A 7 15.59 -28.21 13.38
N SER A 8 16.41 -28.50 14.40
CA SER A 8 16.53 -29.85 14.98
C SER A 8 15.30 -30.34 15.74
N ASP A 9 14.39 -29.44 16.09
CA ASP A 9 13.10 -29.69 16.74
C ASP A 9 11.99 -30.09 15.76
N ILE A 10 12.28 -30.14 14.44
CA ILE A 10 11.31 -30.55 13.43
C ILE A 10 11.39 -32.05 13.18
N ASP A 11 10.30 -32.75 13.49
CA ASP A 11 10.17 -34.18 13.27
C ASP A 11 9.86 -34.53 11.80
N GLU A 12 8.97 -33.76 11.16
CA GLU A 12 8.43 -34.10 9.84
C GLU A 12 8.15 -32.85 8.99
N VAL A 13 8.40 -32.94 7.69
CA VAL A 13 8.08 -31.91 6.70
C VAL A 13 7.21 -32.53 5.61
N PHE A 14 5.96 -32.09 5.52
CA PHE A 14 5.01 -32.55 4.53
C PHE A 14 5.02 -31.66 3.28
N ILE A 15 5.02 -32.27 2.10
CA ILE A 15 4.95 -31.60 0.81
C ILE A 15 3.82 -32.24 0.00
N ASP A 16 2.88 -31.45 -0.50
CA ASP A 16 1.72 -31.90 -1.29
C ASP A 16 2.00 -32.01 -2.80
N ASN A 17 2.96 -31.24 -3.32
CA ASN A 17 3.38 -31.30 -4.72
C ASN A 17 4.53 -32.31 -4.94
N ARG A 18 4.33 -33.25 -5.87
CA ARG A 18 5.30 -34.32 -6.18
C ARG A 18 6.61 -33.79 -6.76
N GLU A 19 6.56 -32.83 -7.66
CA GLU A 19 7.75 -32.25 -8.29
C GLU A 19 8.60 -31.52 -7.24
N VAL A 20 7.95 -30.70 -6.41
CA VAL A 20 8.59 -29.99 -5.30
C VAL A 20 9.20 -30.99 -4.30
N TYR A 21 8.51 -32.07 -3.97
CA TYR A 21 9.04 -33.15 -3.11
C TYR A 21 10.34 -33.73 -3.65
N HIS A 22 10.37 -34.11 -4.94
CA HIS A 22 11.56 -34.68 -5.56
C HIS A 22 12.72 -33.67 -5.63
N ASN A 23 12.43 -32.41 -5.98
CA ASN A 23 13.43 -31.34 -6.02
C ASN A 23 14.05 -31.08 -4.65
N ILE A 24 13.22 -30.96 -3.61
CA ILE A 24 13.68 -30.75 -2.23
C ILE A 24 14.52 -31.94 -1.74
N LYS A 25 14.08 -33.16 -2.03
CA LYS A 25 14.78 -34.38 -1.63
C LYS A 25 16.14 -34.52 -2.33
N ALA A 26 16.23 -34.12 -3.60
CA ALA A 26 17.49 -34.09 -4.35
C ALA A 26 18.45 -32.99 -3.84
N PHE A 27 17.92 -31.83 -3.47
CA PHE A 27 18.67 -30.75 -2.87
C PHE A 27 19.26 -31.14 -1.50
N LEU A 28 18.44 -31.69 -0.60
CA LEU A 28 18.89 -32.14 0.72
C LEU A 28 19.89 -33.29 0.63
N LYS A 29 19.79 -34.18 -0.36
CA LYS A 29 20.78 -35.23 -0.59
C LYS A 29 22.21 -34.67 -0.79
N LYS A 30 22.34 -33.46 -1.33
CA LYS A 30 23.65 -32.81 -1.57
C LYS A 30 24.17 -32.05 -0.34
N ILE A 31 23.29 -31.47 0.46
CA ILE A 31 23.66 -30.52 1.53
C ILE A 31 23.58 -31.16 2.92
N SER A 32 22.55 -31.95 3.18
CA SER A 32 22.30 -32.56 4.49
C SER A 32 21.52 -33.89 4.34
N PRO A 33 22.23 -35.01 4.08
CA PRO A 33 21.59 -36.31 3.84
C PRO A 33 20.80 -36.84 5.02
N SER A 34 21.17 -36.50 6.25
CA SER A 34 20.47 -36.93 7.48
C SER A 34 19.05 -36.39 7.55
N GLN A 35 18.84 -35.13 7.15
CA GLN A 35 17.56 -34.43 7.16
C GLN A 35 16.61 -34.88 6.04
N GLN A 36 17.12 -35.60 5.03
CA GLN A 36 16.31 -36.11 3.92
C GLN A 36 15.16 -37.03 4.39
N LYS A 37 15.34 -37.73 5.52
CA LYS A 37 14.36 -38.66 6.09
C LYS A 37 13.11 -37.95 6.65
N LEU A 38 13.23 -36.67 7.03
CA LEU A 38 12.14 -35.87 7.59
C LEU A 38 11.12 -35.47 6.51
N ILE A 39 11.52 -35.46 5.23
CA ILE A 39 10.69 -35.02 4.12
C ILE A 39 9.72 -36.14 3.70
N LYS A 40 8.42 -35.89 3.86
CA LYS A 40 7.33 -36.80 3.51
C LYS A 40 6.44 -36.20 2.43
N LEU A 41 6.05 -37.03 1.46
CA LEU A 41 5.06 -36.65 0.46
C LEU A 41 3.66 -36.83 1.07
N TYR A 42 2.89 -35.75 1.10
CA TYR A 42 1.49 -35.76 1.50
C TYR A 42 0.64 -36.35 0.37
N ARG A 43 -0.14 -37.40 0.68
CA ARG A 43 -0.87 -38.22 -0.32
C ARG A 43 -2.38 -38.29 -0.10
N ARG A 44 -2.90 -37.67 0.97
CA ARG A 44 -4.33 -37.70 1.26
C ARG A 44 -5.07 -36.82 0.25
N LYS A 45 -6.37 -37.08 0.09
CA LYS A 45 -7.25 -36.28 -0.79
C LYS A 45 -7.62 -34.92 -0.20
N GLU A 46 -7.72 -34.86 1.13
CA GLU A 46 -7.96 -33.62 1.86
C GLU A 46 -6.77 -32.66 1.66
N PRO A 47 -6.97 -31.34 1.52
CA PRO A 47 -5.86 -30.38 1.45
C PRO A 47 -4.98 -30.43 2.71
N ILE A 48 -3.67 -30.22 2.52
CA ILE A 48 -2.67 -30.37 3.58
C ILE A 48 -2.97 -29.50 4.81
N PHE A 49 -3.33 -28.23 4.65
CA PHE A 49 -3.62 -27.33 5.78
C PHE A 49 -4.93 -27.65 6.48
N VAL A 50 -5.96 -28.05 5.74
CA VAL A 50 -7.24 -28.51 6.32
C VAL A 50 -7.00 -29.74 7.20
N HIS A 51 -6.21 -30.70 6.72
CA HIS A 51 -5.89 -31.91 7.46
C HIS A 51 -5.20 -31.66 8.81
N PHE A 52 -4.37 -30.61 8.88
CA PHE A 52 -3.69 -30.22 10.12
C PHE A 52 -4.43 -29.13 10.91
N GLY A 53 -5.60 -28.68 10.46
CA GLY A 53 -6.39 -27.64 11.13
C GLY A 53 -5.80 -26.22 11.05
N ILE A 54 -4.90 -25.96 10.09
CA ILE A 54 -4.13 -24.71 10.00
C ILE A 54 -4.85 -23.65 9.13
N GLU A 55 -5.86 -24.04 8.37
CA GLU A 55 -6.53 -23.17 7.39
C GLU A 55 -7.11 -21.88 8.03
N GLU A 56 -7.77 -22.01 9.18
CA GLU A 56 -8.34 -20.86 9.90
C GLU A 56 -7.27 -19.88 10.39
N GLU A 57 -6.09 -20.40 10.76
CA GLU A 57 -4.97 -19.61 11.22
C GLU A 57 -4.29 -18.89 10.06
N VAL A 58 -4.22 -19.53 8.88
CA VAL A 58 -3.78 -18.89 7.64
C VAL A 58 -4.74 -17.78 7.24
N GLU A 59 -6.04 -18.01 7.31
CA GLU A 59 -7.05 -16.98 7.03
C GLU A 59 -6.91 -15.78 8.01
N SER A 60 -6.54 -16.05 9.27
CA SER A 60 -6.34 -15.01 10.28
C SER A 60 -5.22 -14.02 9.93
N ILE A 61 -4.24 -14.41 9.11
CA ILE A 61 -3.13 -13.55 8.65
C ILE A 61 -3.66 -12.36 7.84
N TYR A 62 -4.77 -12.55 7.13
CA TYR A 62 -5.39 -11.52 6.29
C TYR A 62 -6.33 -10.59 7.06
N LYS A 63 -6.77 -10.98 8.26
CA LYS A 63 -7.73 -10.21 9.04
C LYS A 63 -7.05 -9.01 9.70
N ARG A 64 -7.69 -7.84 9.65
CA ARG A 64 -7.24 -6.65 10.38
C ARG A 64 -7.29 -6.88 11.90
N GLU A 65 -8.30 -7.60 12.35
CA GLU A 65 -8.55 -7.92 13.77
C GLU A 65 -8.22 -9.37 14.06
N VAL A 66 -7.57 -9.63 15.19
CA VAL A 66 -7.21 -10.98 15.65
C VAL A 66 -7.74 -11.17 17.06
N ARG A 67 -8.57 -12.21 17.26
CA ARG A 67 -9.18 -12.50 18.56
C ARG A 67 -8.18 -13.13 19.53
N LEU A 68 -8.30 -12.75 20.78
CA LEU A 68 -7.55 -13.30 21.91
C LEU A 68 -8.37 -14.40 22.61
N PRO A 69 -7.73 -15.36 23.29
CA PRO A 69 -8.41 -16.47 23.98
C PRO A 69 -9.51 -16.03 24.96
N SER A 70 -9.30 -14.94 25.71
CA SER A 70 -10.28 -14.43 26.67
C SER A 70 -11.39 -13.56 26.06
N GLY A 71 -11.47 -13.45 24.73
CA GLY A 71 -12.53 -12.69 24.04
C GLY A 71 -12.18 -11.22 23.75
N GLY A 72 -11.00 -10.76 24.15
CA GLY A 72 -10.39 -9.54 23.61
C GLY A 72 -9.95 -9.70 22.15
N TYR A 73 -9.39 -8.65 21.57
CA TYR A 73 -8.81 -8.70 20.23
C TYR A 73 -7.74 -7.64 20.06
N ILE A 74 -6.81 -7.88 19.14
CA ILE A 74 -5.83 -6.91 18.68
C ILE A 74 -6.20 -6.42 17.29
N VAL A 75 -5.92 -5.15 17.00
CA VAL A 75 -6.13 -4.51 15.71
C VAL A 75 -4.77 -4.11 15.16
N ILE A 76 -4.44 -4.56 13.96
CA ILE A 76 -3.13 -4.29 13.34
C ILE A 76 -3.33 -3.37 12.14
N ASP A 77 -2.82 -2.15 12.24
CA ASP A 77 -2.88 -1.13 11.19
C ASP A 77 -1.48 -0.79 10.68
N ARG A 78 -1.28 -0.96 9.38
CA ARG A 78 -0.04 -0.56 8.71
C ARG A 78 -0.19 0.84 8.15
N THR A 79 0.73 1.73 8.49
CA THR A 79 0.83 3.08 7.93
C THR A 79 2.04 3.18 7.00
N GLU A 80 2.33 4.37 6.48
CA GLU A 80 3.49 4.61 5.62
C GLU A 80 4.82 4.38 6.35
N ALA A 81 4.93 4.82 7.60
CA ALA A 81 6.19 4.81 8.35
C ALA A 81 6.28 3.71 9.41
N LEU A 82 5.14 3.30 9.98
CA LEU A 82 5.10 2.38 11.12
C LEU A 82 3.86 1.47 11.09
N THR A 83 3.91 0.40 11.86
CA THR A 83 2.74 -0.44 12.14
C THR A 83 2.23 -0.13 13.54
N SER A 84 0.97 0.26 13.68
CA SER A 84 0.30 0.45 14.97
C SER A 84 -0.52 -0.78 15.34
N ILE A 85 -0.46 -1.17 16.60
CA ILE A 85 -1.24 -2.28 17.15
C ILE A 85 -2.03 -1.77 18.34
N ASP A 86 -3.35 -1.91 18.29
CA ASP A 86 -4.28 -1.52 19.34
C ASP A 86 -4.90 -2.76 20.01
N ILE A 87 -5.09 -2.72 21.32
CA ILE A 87 -5.55 -3.87 22.12
C ILE A 87 -6.87 -3.55 22.81
N ASN A 88 -7.87 -4.40 22.57
CA ASN A 88 -9.20 -4.26 23.14
C ASN A 88 -9.56 -5.48 23.99
N SER A 89 -10.08 -5.26 25.20
CA SER A 89 -10.56 -6.33 26.09
C SER A 89 -11.91 -6.93 25.69
N GLY A 90 -12.54 -6.37 24.65
CA GLY A 90 -13.86 -6.79 24.17
C GLY A 90 -14.97 -6.58 25.20
N ARG A 91 -16.13 -7.21 24.98
CA ARG A 91 -17.24 -7.20 25.95
C ARG A 91 -17.03 -8.25 27.04
N SER A 92 -15.94 -8.12 27.79
CA SER A 92 -15.70 -8.94 28.97
C SER A 92 -16.61 -8.44 30.11
N LYS A 93 -17.75 -9.10 30.29
CA LYS A 93 -18.76 -8.76 31.31
C LYS A 93 -18.19 -8.99 32.71
N GLY A 94 -17.78 -7.91 33.39
CA GLY A 94 -17.35 -7.99 34.79
C GLY A 94 -16.81 -6.67 35.32
N GLU A 95 -17.71 -5.76 35.71
CA GLU A 95 -17.39 -4.44 36.28
C GLU A 95 -16.53 -4.49 37.56
N ARG A 96 -16.31 -5.66 38.16
CA ARG A 96 -15.61 -5.77 39.46
C ARG A 96 -14.08 -5.79 39.38
N HIS A 97 -13.46 -6.12 38.24
CA HIS A 97 -11.98 -6.16 38.13
C HIS A 97 -11.47 -5.73 36.75
N ILE A 98 -11.63 -4.44 36.44
CA ILE A 98 -11.17 -3.83 35.18
C ILE A 98 -9.65 -3.99 35.02
N GLU A 99 -8.88 -3.71 36.08
CA GLU A 99 -7.41 -3.78 36.04
C GLU A 99 -6.89 -5.21 35.80
N ALA A 100 -7.44 -6.22 36.48
CA ALA A 100 -7.04 -7.61 36.28
C ALA A 100 -7.36 -8.09 34.85
N THR A 101 -8.49 -7.63 34.30
CA THR A 101 -8.89 -7.93 32.93
C THR A 101 -7.95 -7.27 31.92
N ALA A 102 -7.59 -6.01 32.12
CA ALA A 102 -6.63 -5.29 31.30
C ALA A 102 -5.26 -5.99 31.32
N TYR A 103 -4.75 -6.32 32.50
CA TYR A 103 -3.48 -7.03 32.64
C TYR A 103 -3.47 -8.39 31.95
N LYS A 104 -4.51 -9.21 32.14
CA LYS A 104 -4.63 -10.52 31.48
C LYS A 104 -4.71 -10.38 29.95
N THR A 105 -5.52 -9.44 29.47
CA THR A 105 -5.67 -9.18 28.02
C THR A 105 -4.34 -8.74 27.40
N ASN A 106 -3.60 -7.86 28.07
CA ASN A 106 -2.30 -7.40 27.60
C ASN A 106 -1.25 -8.52 27.54
N LEU A 107 -1.28 -9.48 28.48
CA LEU A 107 -0.40 -10.66 28.44
C LEU A 107 -0.73 -11.58 27.25
N GLU A 108 -2.02 -11.85 27.01
CA GLU A 108 -2.47 -12.62 25.83
C GLU A 108 -2.11 -11.90 24.54
N ALA A 109 -2.30 -10.58 24.49
CA ALA A 109 -1.94 -9.74 23.35
C ALA A 109 -0.43 -9.77 23.09
N ALA A 110 0.42 -9.73 24.12
CA ALA A 110 1.87 -9.79 23.94
C ALA A 110 2.33 -11.07 23.21
N ASP A 111 1.73 -12.22 23.55
CA ASP A 111 2.01 -13.49 22.88
C ASP A 111 1.49 -13.50 21.43
N GLU A 112 0.27 -13.02 21.23
CA GLU A 112 -0.36 -13.02 19.92
C GLU A 112 0.30 -12.03 18.96
N ILE A 113 0.70 -10.85 19.44
CA ILE A 113 1.47 -9.87 18.67
C ILE A 113 2.77 -10.49 18.18
N ALA A 114 3.56 -11.10 19.08
CA ALA A 114 4.81 -11.75 18.68
C ALA A 114 4.59 -12.85 17.63
N ARG A 115 3.49 -13.60 17.74
CA ARG A 115 3.09 -14.60 16.75
C ARG A 115 2.73 -13.95 15.40
N GLN A 116 1.91 -12.91 15.40
CA GLN A 116 1.46 -12.21 14.19
C GLN A 116 2.60 -11.47 13.48
N LEU A 117 3.56 -10.90 14.20
CA LEU A 117 4.74 -10.27 13.61
C LEU A 117 5.52 -11.27 12.73
N ARG A 118 5.66 -12.52 13.19
CA ARG A 118 6.32 -13.60 12.43
C ARG A 118 5.47 -14.09 11.26
N LEU A 119 4.17 -14.33 11.49
CA LEU A 119 3.28 -14.88 10.46
C LEU A 119 3.05 -13.91 9.30
N ARG A 120 2.96 -12.61 9.58
CA ARG A 120 2.71 -11.56 8.58
C ARG A 120 3.98 -10.88 8.06
N ASP A 121 5.14 -11.34 8.53
CA ASP A 121 6.46 -10.73 8.36
C ASP A 121 6.41 -9.19 8.47
N ILE A 122 5.88 -8.70 9.59
CA ILE A 122 5.81 -7.26 9.88
C ILE A 122 7.21 -6.83 10.33
N GLY A 123 7.78 -5.82 9.69
CA GLY A 123 9.08 -5.26 10.07
C GLY A 123 9.16 -3.76 9.85
N GLY A 124 10.17 -3.14 10.45
CA GLY A 124 10.29 -1.70 10.64
C GLY A 124 9.86 -1.27 12.04
N LEU A 125 9.43 -0.01 12.16
CA LEU A 125 8.94 0.54 13.42
C LEU A 125 7.52 0.03 13.71
N ILE A 126 7.32 -0.48 14.93
CA ILE A 126 6.04 -0.98 15.42
C ILE A 126 5.74 -0.27 16.75
N VAL A 127 4.50 0.20 16.88
CA VAL A 127 4.00 0.85 18.09
C VAL A 127 2.82 0.06 18.61
N ILE A 128 2.86 -0.32 19.88
CA ILE A 128 1.82 -1.13 20.53
C ILE A 128 1.17 -0.29 21.62
N ASP A 129 -0.14 -0.11 21.50
CA ASP A 129 -1.00 0.56 22.48
C ASP A 129 -1.61 -0.51 23.41
N PHE A 130 -1.00 -0.69 24.58
CA PHE A 130 -1.52 -1.60 25.59
C PHE A 130 -2.64 -0.92 26.38
N ILE A 131 -3.62 -1.70 26.82
CA ILE A 131 -4.66 -1.20 27.71
C ILE A 131 -3.99 -0.63 28.97
N ASP A 132 -4.40 0.58 29.37
CA ASP A 132 -3.86 1.25 30.54
C ASP A 132 -3.86 0.36 31.80
N MET A 133 -2.73 0.38 32.50
CA MET A 133 -2.52 -0.33 33.77
C MET A 133 -2.02 0.65 34.82
N ILE A 134 -2.60 0.62 36.02
CA ILE A 134 -2.21 1.51 37.13
C ILE A 134 -0.94 0.96 37.80
N ASP A 135 -0.89 -0.35 38.05
CA ASP A 135 0.28 -0.98 38.66
C ASP A 135 1.49 -1.06 37.70
N GLU A 136 2.60 -0.44 38.09
CA GLU A 136 3.89 -0.49 37.40
C GLU A 136 4.45 -1.93 37.29
N LYS A 137 4.11 -2.81 38.24
CA LYS A 137 4.48 -4.23 38.17
C LYS A 137 3.80 -4.91 36.99
N HIS A 138 2.54 -4.58 36.70
CA HIS A 138 1.81 -5.11 35.55
C HIS A 138 2.46 -4.66 34.24
N LYS A 139 2.79 -3.37 34.10
CA LYS A 139 3.53 -2.84 32.93
C LYS A 139 4.84 -3.58 32.68
N ARG A 140 5.67 -3.76 33.72
CA ARG A 140 6.95 -4.48 33.61
C ARG A 140 6.77 -5.94 33.22
N ASN A 141 5.72 -6.59 33.72
CA ASN A 141 5.44 -7.98 33.39
C ASN A 141 4.98 -8.14 31.94
N VAL A 142 4.12 -7.24 31.45
CA VAL A 142 3.70 -7.22 30.03
C VAL A 142 4.90 -6.97 29.11
N GLN A 143 5.75 -5.99 29.44
CA GLN A 143 6.98 -5.73 28.69
C GLN A 143 7.91 -6.96 28.69
N ARG A 144 8.08 -7.63 29.82
CA ARG A 144 8.88 -8.87 29.89
C ARG A 144 8.27 -9.97 29.02
N ARG A 145 6.93 -10.11 29.05
CA ARG A 145 6.22 -11.14 28.31
C ARG A 145 6.41 -11.00 26.81
N ILE A 146 6.28 -9.80 26.25
CA ILE A 146 6.51 -9.58 24.81
C ILE A 146 7.97 -9.83 24.43
N MET A 147 8.92 -9.40 25.26
CA MET A 147 10.35 -9.70 25.04
C MET A 147 10.61 -11.21 25.01
N GLU A 148 9.99 -11.98 25.90
CA GLU A 148 10.09 -13.45 25.91
C GLU A 148 9.43 -14.09 24.68
N ALA A 149 8.25 -13.61 24.28
CA ALA A 149 7.50 -14.15 23.14
C ALA A 149 8.22 -13.93 21.80
N VAL A 150 9.00 -12.86 21.69
CA VAL A 150 9.78 -12.51 20.50
C VAL A 150 11.15 -13.21 20.45
N LYS A 151 11.65 -13.81 21.54
CA LYS A 151 12.92 -14.59 21.49
C LYS A 151 12.90 -15.75 20.47
N LYS A 152 11.72 -16.24 20.10
CA LYS A 152 11.53 -17.27 19.07
C LYS A 152 11.61 -16.71 17.65
N ASP A 153 11.64 -15.39 17.49
CA ASP A 153 11.81 -14.72 16.22
C ASP A 153 13.26 -14.81 15.76
N LYS A 154 13.44 -14.86 14.43
CA LYS A 154 14.76 -14.88 13.79
C LYS A 154 15.23 -13.47 13.46
N ALA A 155 14.29 -12.54 13.28
CA ALA A 155 14.60 -11.14 13.04
C ALA A 155 15.21 -10.55 14.32
N HIS A 156 16.21 -9.68 14.18
CA HIS A 156 16.65 -8.87 15.29
C HIS A 156 15.53 -7.92 15.71
N VAL A 157 15.26 -7.85 17.01
CA VAL A 157 14.20 -7.02 17.57
C VAL A 157 14.74 -6.18 18.72
N GLU A 158 14.48 -4.89 18.66
CA GLU A 158 14.83 -3.94 19.71
C GLU A 158 13.56 -3.34 20.31
N PHE A 159 13.59 -3.10 21.62
CA PHE A 159 12.46 -2.57 22.36
C PHE A 159 12.87 -1.28 23.07
N SER A 160 11.99 -0.29 23.05
CA SER A 160 12.04 0.81 24.00
C SER A 160 11.34 0.41 25.31
N ARG A 161 11.33 1.32 26.29
CA ARG A 161 10.47 1.17 27.47
C ARG A 161 9.07 1.66 27.12
N ILE A 162 8.06 1.14 27.82
CA ILE A 162 6.70 1.71 27.73
C ILE A 162 6.80 3.20 28.06
N SER A 163 6.33 4.03 27.13
CA SER A 163 6.37 5.48 27.23
C SER A 163 5.43 5.98 28.33
N ILE A 164 5.56 7.27 28.66
CA ILE A 164 4.61 7.95 29.55
C ILE A 164 3.18 7.96 29.00
N PHE A 165 3.01 7.74 27.70
CA PHE A 165 1.71 7.67 27.01
C PHE A 165 1.16 6.24 26.93
N GLY A 166 1.78 5.26 27.60
CA GLY A 166 1.31 3.86 27.58
C GLY A 166 1.75 3.06 26.35
N LEU A 167 2.38 3.71 25.36
CA LEU A 167 2.83 3.08 24.13
C LEU A 167 4.16 2.34 24.31
N LEU A 168 4.26 1.11 23.78
CA LEU A 168 5.52 0.39 23.63
C LEU A 168 6.01 0.52 22.18
N GLU A 169 7.22 1.04 21.99
CA GLU A 169 7.84 1.13 20.68
C GLU A 169 8.84 -0.02 20.52
N MET A 170 8.87 -0.62 19.33
CA MET A 170 9.83 -1.65 19.00
C MET A 170 10.23 -1.55 17.52
N SER A 171 11.46 -1.95 17.22
CA SER A 171 11.93 -2.12 15.85
C SER A 171 12.15 -3.61 15.58
N ARG A 172 11.70 -4.09 14.42
CA ARG A 172 11.95 -5.46 13.97
C ARG A 172 12.61 -5.42 12.60
N GLU A 173 13.73 -6.10 12.45
CA GLU A 173 14.45 -6.19 11.18
C GLU A 173 13.57 -6.78 10.07
N ARG A 174 13.61 -6.17 8.88
CA ARG A 174 12.91 -6.69 7.70
C ARG A 174 13.74 -7.78 7.03
N ILE A 175 13.35 -9.04 7.24
CA ILE A 175 14.01 -10.18 6.56
C ILE A 175 13.59 -10.24 5.09
N ARG A 176 12.33 -9.94 4.78
CA ARG A 176 11.77 -9.95 3.42
C ARG A 176 10.79 -8.79 3.22
N GLN A 177 10.32 -8.63 1.98
CA GLN A 177 9.15 -7.78 1.73
C GLN A 177 7.97 -8.31 2.55
N SER A 178 7.24 -7.39 3.17
CA SER A 178 6.20 -7.79 4.10
C SER A 178 5.05 -8.45 3.36
N PHE A 179 4.35 -9.37 4.02
CA PHE A 179 3.31 -10.18 3.36
C PHE A 179 2.18 -9.35 2.74
N SER A 180 1.86 -8.18 3.30
CA SER A 180 0.83 -7.30 2.72
C SER A 180 1.29 -6.59 1.45
N GLU A 181 2.58 -6.22 1.35
CA GLU A 181 3.10 -5.49 0.19
C GLU A 181 3.13 -6.37 -1.07
N SER A 182 3.22 -7.69 -0.92
CA SER A 182 3.20 -8.63 -2.04
C SER A 182 1.80 -9.06 -2.47
N MET A 183 0.78 -8.93 -1.59
CA MET A 183 -0.56 -9.47 -1.80
C MET A 183 -1.63 -8.40 -2.05
N TYR A 184 -1.39 -7.15 -1.66
CA TYR A 184 -2.39 -6.08 -1.78
C TYR A 184 -1.90 -4.95 -2.69
N GLU A 185 -2.81 -4.45 -3.52
CA GLU A 185 -2.64 -3.20 -4.25
C GLU A 185 -3.27 -2.04 -3.48
N LYS A 186 -2.81 -0.82 -3.74
CA LYS A 186 -3.40 0.37 -3.13
C LYS A 186 -4.85 0.53 -3.62
N CYS A 187 -5.76 0.89 -2.71
CA CYS A 187 -7.17 1.09 -3.05
C CYS A 187 -7.34 2.22 -4.08
N ASP A 188 -7.94 1.93 -5.23
CA ASP A 188 -8.18 2.92 -6.31
C ASP A 188 -9.15 4.05 -5.94
N LYS A 189 -9.89 3.90 -4.84
CA LYS A 189 -10.83 4.94 -4.36
C LYS A 189 -10.19 5.93 -3.40
N CYS A 190 -9.43 5.42 -2.43
CA CYS A 190 -8.90 6.22 -1.32
C CYS A 190 -7.37 6.33 -1.33
N PHE A 191 -6.67 5.60 -2.20
CA PHE A 191 -5.20 5.57 -2.29
C PHE A 191 -4.52 5.21 -0.95
N GLY A 192 -5.20 4.43 -0.13
CA GLY A 192 -4.71 4.01 1.19
C GLY A 192 -5.10 4.92 2.34
N THR A 193 -5.86 6.01 2.13
CA THR A 193 -6.31 6.87 3.24
C THR A 193 -7.39 6.24 4.12
N GLY A 194 -8.03 5.15 3.68
CA GLY A 194 -9.17 4.54 4.37
C GLY A 194 -10.47 5.36 4.34
N CYS A 195 -10.43 6.59 3.81
CA CYS A 195 -11.53 7.54 3.85
C CYS A 195 -11.79 8.13 2.45
N VAL A 196 -13.06 8.29 2.08
CA VAL A 196 -13.47 8.97 0.85
C VAL A 196 -14.18 10.28 1.17
N LYS A 197 -14.00 11.30 0.32
CA LYS A 197 -14.67 12.58 0.50
C LYS A 197 -16.18 12.41 0.27
N PRO A 198 -17.04 12.96 1.14
CA PRO A 198 -18.48 12.93 0.91
C PRO A 198 -18.86 13.63 -0.41
N PRO A 199 -19.94 13.21 -1.08
CA PRO A 199 -20.34 13.75 -2.39
C PRO A 199 -20.51 15.27 -2.40
N VAL A 200 -21.07 15.84 -1.33
CA VAL A 200 -21.28 17.28 -1.17
C VAL A 200 -19.96 18.04 -1.09
N VAL A 201 -18.97 17.51 -0.34
CA VAL A 201 -17.64 18.12 -0.21
C VAL A 201 -16.96 18.14 -1.58
N LEU A 202 -17.02 17.02 -2.29
CA LEU A 202 -16.43 16.89 -3.62
C LEU A 202 -17.09 17.85 -4.63
N ALA A 203 -18.42 17.97 -4.59
CA ALA A 203 -19.17 18.92 -5.41
C ALA A 203 -18.75 20.37 -5.13
N MET A 204 -18.66 20.77 -3.86
CA MET A 204 -18.24 22.13 -3.50
C MET A 204 -16.78 22.42 -3.88
N MET A 205 -15.89 21.45 -3.78
CA MET A 205 -14.51 21.58 -4.28
C MET A 205 -14.49 21.79 -5.79
N ALA A 206 -15.29 21.02 -6.54
CA ALA A 206 -15.42 21.19 -7.98
C ALA A 206 -15.97 22.58 -8.34
N LEU A 207 -17.01 23.06 -7.64
CA LEU A 207 -17.56 24.40 -7.84
C LEU A 207 -16.51 25.50 -7.62
N ARG A 208 -15.73 25.43 -6.54
CA ARG A 208 -14.64 26.37 -6.28
C ARG A 208 -13.60 26.34 -7.40
N ARG A 209 -13.30 25.14 -7.93
CA ARG A 209 -12.35 24.99 -9.02
C ARG A 209 -12.90 25.53 -10.33
N LEU A 210 -14.19 25.31 -10.63
CA LEU A 210 -14.89 25.90 -11.77
C LEU A 210 -14.84 27.43 -11.70
N GLN A 211 -15.14 28.00 -10.53
CA GLN A 211 -15.02 29.44 -10.30
C GLN A 211 -13.60 29.91 -10.61
N PHE A 212 -12.56 29.33 -10.01
CA PHE A 212 -11.17 29.71 -10.27
C PHE A 212 -10.79 29.65 -11.76
N LEU A 213 -11.20 28.59 -12.48
CA LEU A 213 -10.86 28.41 -13.89
C LEU A 213 -11.64 29.36 -14.80
N ALA A 214 -12.87 29.72 -14.43
CA ALA A 214 -13.68 30.70 -15.15
C ALA A 214 -13.09 32.12 -15.12
N TYR A 215 -12.19 32.42 -14.18
CA TYR A 215 -11.45 33.69 -14.13
C TYR A 215 -10.18 33.70 -15.00
N LYS A 216 -9.77 32.58 -15.61
CA LYS A 216 -8.63 32.55 -16.54
C LYS A 216 -9.04 33.05 -17.93
N SER A 217 -8.20 33.87 -18.55
CA SER A 217 -8.50 34.67 -19.75
C SER A 217 -8.89 33.88 -21.01
N ASP A 218 -8.47 32.62 -21.13
CA ASP A 218 -8.46 31.91 -22.42
C ASP A 218 -9.45 30.75 -22.50
N VAL A 219 -10.42 30.64 -21.59
CA VAL A 219 -11.31 29.47 -21.50
C VAL A 219 -12.64 29.72 -22.22
N LYS A 220 -13.06 28.79 -23.09
CA LYS A 220 -14.36 28.77 -23.77
C LYS A 220 -15.33 27.82 -23.09
N THR A 221 -14.89 26.57 -22.90
CA THR A 221 -15.69 25.49 -22.32
C THR A 221 -14.94 24.85 -21.18
N ILE A 222 -15.64 24.56 -20.08
CA ILE A 222 -15.13 23.78 -18.96
C ILE A 222 -16.01 22.54 -18.83
N THR A 223 -15.43 21.35 -18.97
CA THR A 223 -16.13 20.10 -18.72
C THR A 223 -15.64 19.53 -17.39
N CYS A 224 -16.52 19.43 -16.40
CA CYS A 224 -16.23 18.87 -15.10
C CYS A 224 -16.89 17.50 -14.96
N THR A 225 -16.06 16.46 -14.78
CA THR A 225 -16.50 15.08 -14.62
C THR A 225 -16.45 14.69 -13.15
N LEU A 226 -17.58 14.25 -12.60
CA LEU A 226 -17.79 14.01 -11.18
C LEU A 226 -18.54 12.67 -10.96
N PRO A 227 -18.43 12.05 -9.76
CA PRO A 227 -19.37 11.02 -9.36
C PRO A 227 -20.82 11.51 -9.47
N ILE A 228 -21.74 10.61 -9.84
CA ILE A 228 -23.14 10.94 -10.12
C ILE A 228 -23.78 11.75 -8.99
N GLU A 229 -23.57 11.37 -7.73
CA GLU A 229 -24.15 12.05 -6.58
C GLU A 229 -23.65 13.51 -6.45
N SER A 230 -22.36 13.74 -6.68
CA SER A 230 -21.76 15.08 -6.67
C SER A 230 -22.22 15.93 -7.84
N ALA A 231 -22.33 15.34 -9.05
CA ALA A 231 -22.86 16.02 -10.23
C ALA A 231 -24.32 16.45 -10.00
N ASN A 232 -25.15 15.53 -9.49
CA ASN A 232 -26.55 15.79 -9.14
C ASN A 232 -26.69 16.90 -8.10
N TYR A 233 -25.81 16.94 -7.10
CA TYR A 233 -25.79 18.01 -6.12
C TYR A 233 -25.52 19.38 -6.77
N LEU A 234 -24.54 19.47 -7.67
CA LEU A 234 -24.21 20.71 -8.36
C LEU A 234 -25.36 21.23 -9.22
N ILE A 235 -25.90 20.39 -10.11
CA ILE A 235 -26.93 20.81 -11.06
C ILE A 235 -28.29 21.11 -10.43
N ASN A 236 -28.53 20.63 -9.20
CA ASN A 236 -29.79 20.86 -8.48
C ASN A 236 -29.64 21.90 -7.37
N LYS A 237 -28.69 21.73 -6.45
CA LYS A 237 -28.54 22.61 -5.27
C LYS A 237 -27.68 23.83 -5.54
N LYS A 238 -26.76 23.77 -6.52
CA LYS A 238 -25.83 24.86 -6.88
C LYS A 238 -26.02 25.39 -8.30
N ARG A 239 -27.16 25.07 -8.92
CA ARG A 239 -27.50 25.43 -10.30
C ARG A 239 -27.38 26.93 -10.57
N ASN A 240 -27.94 27.75 -9.68
CA ASN A 240 -27.97 29.20 -9.84
C ASN A 240 -26.57 29.81 -9.83
N GLU A 241 -25.65 29.25 -9.03
CA GLU A 241 -24.27 29.71 -8.96
C GLU A 241 -23.52 29.39 -10.26
N ILE A 242 -23.75 28.21 -10.84
CA ILE A 242 -23.17 27.81 -12.13
C ILE A 242 -23.69 28.68 -13.27
N ILE A 243 -25.01 28.85 -13.38
CA ILE A 243 -25.63 29.69 -14.41
C ILE A 243 -25.12 31.14 -14.30
N SER A 244 -24.98 31.64 -13.07
CA SER A 244 -24.42 32.97 -12.85
C SER A 244 -22.99 33.05 -13.36
N LEU A 245 -22.17 32.03 -13.07
CA LEU A 245 -20.78 31.98 -13.51
C LEU A 245 -20.65 31.95 -15.04
N GLU A 246 -21.47 31.14 -15.72
CA GLU A 246 -21.52 31.07 -17.19
C GLU A 246 -21.88 32.42 -17.82
N LYS A 247 -22.92 33.09 -17.30
CA LYS A 247 -23.39 34.38 -17.83
C LYS A 247 -22.35 35.49 -17.65
N HIS A 248 -21.78 35.63 -16.46
CA HIS A 248 -20.83 36.71 -16.17
C HIS A 248 -19.51 36.54 -16.91
N ARG A 249 -19.11 35.29 -17.20
CA ARG A 249 -17.81 34.99 -17.82
C ARG A 249 -17.92 34.65 -19.31
N GLN A 250 -19.13 34.51 -19.84
CA GLN A 250 -19.38 34.10 -21.23
C GLN A 250 -18.63 32.81 -21.57
N ILE A 251 -18.77 31.81 -20.71
CA ILE A 251 -18.21 30.46 -20.86
C ILE A 251 -19.33 29.42 -20.78
N THR A 252 -19.07 28.22 -21.30
CA THR A 252 -19.96 27.06 -21.14
C THR A 252 -19.39 26.11 -20.08
N ILE A 253 -20.20 25.68 -19.12
CA ILE A 253 -19.81 24.73 -18.08
C ILE A 253 -20.64 23.45 -18.23
N ASN A 254 -19.98 22.38 -18.66
CA ASN A 254 -20.58 21.05 -18.74
C ASN A 254 -20.29 20.28 -17.46
N ILE A 255 -21.33 19.72 -16.83
CA ILE A 255 -21.18 18.84 -15.67
C ILE A 255 -21.58 17.42 -16.10
N VAL A 256 -20.62 16.49 -16.01
CA VAL A 256 -20.77 15.11 -16.45
C VAL A 256 -20.72 14.19 -15.22
N GLY A 257 -21.78 13.42 -15.01
CA GLY A 257 -21.80 12.36 -14.00
C GLY A 257 -21.15 11.08 -14.55
N THR A 258 -20.25 10.45 -13.79
CA THR A 258 -19.64 9.16 -14.15
C THR A 258 -19.78 8.13 -13.03
N THR A 259 -19.91 6.86 -13.43
CA THR A 259 -19.81 5.69 -12.55
C THR A 259 -18.37 5.20 -12.40
N LYS A 260 -17.45 5.63 -13.28
CA LYS A 260 -16.03 5.28 -13.16
C LYS A 260 -15.46 5.96 -11.93
N SER A 261 -14.72 5.19 -11.12
CA SER A 261 -14.05 5.72 -9.94
C SER A 261 -13.06 6.81 -10.34
N ILE A 262 -13.39 8.07 -10.07
CA ILE A 262 -12.42 9.17 -10.14
C ILE A 262 -11.79 9.28 -8.76
N CYS A 263 -10.68 8.58 -8.59
CA CYS A 263 -9.67 8.68 -7.53
C CYS A 263 -9.87 9.81 -6.49
N GLY A 264 -10.84 9.67 -5.58
CA GLY A 264 -11.16 10.64 -4.52
C GLY A 264 -11.33 12.11 -4.98
N GLY A 265 -11.67 12.33 -6.26
CA GLY A 265 -11.51 13.59 -6.97
C GLY A 265 -12.52 13.79 -8.09
N PHE A 266 -12.22 14.73 -9.00
CA PHE A 266 -13.03 15.06 -10.17
C PHE A 266 -12.12 15.43 -11.34
N GLY A 267 -12.57 15.13 -12.56
CA GLY A 267 -11.87 15.50 -13.79
C GLY A 267 -12.27 16.90 -14.24
N ILE A 268 -11.32 17.64 -14.82
CA ILE A 268 -11.62 18.89 -15.51
C ILE A 268 -10.89 18.92 -16.84
N ASP A 269 -11.66 19.11 -17.90
CA ASP A 269 -11.17 19.34 -19.25
C ASP A 269 -11.52 20.78 -19.67
N LEU A 270 -10.56 21.45 -20.32
CA LEU A 270 -10.67 22.84 -20.73
C LEU A 270 -10.53 22.95 -22.24
N GLU A 271 -11.49 23.61 -22.88
CA GLU A 271 -11.37 24.06 -24.26
C GLU A 271 -11.06 25.55 -24.27
N LYS A 272 -9.98 25.93 -24.96
CA LYS A 272 -9.61 27.33 -25.09
C LYS A 272 -10.42 28.01 -26.18
N LYS A 273 -10.51 29.34 -26.10
CA LYS A 273 -10.98 30.15 -27.23
C LYS A 273 -9.92 30.06 -28.32
N ASP A 274 -10.30 29.68 -29.54
CA ASP A 274 -9.40 29.75 -30.69
C ASP A 274 -9.03 31.21 -30.90
N ASP A 275 -7.77 31.57 -30.64
CA ASP A 275 -7.21 32.82 -31.14
C ASP A 275 -7.27 32.77 -32.66
N HIS A 276 -7.97 33.71 -33.28
CA HIS A 276 -8.01 33.88 -34.72
C HIS A 276 -6.60 33.78 -35.32
N LEU A 277 -6.47 32.94 -36.34
CA LEU A 277 -5.32 32.87 -37.26
C LEU A 277 -4.77 34.28 -37.52
N LYS A 278 -3.51 34.53 -37.15
CA LYS A 278 -2.75 35.63 -37.75
C LYS A 278 -2.68 35.37 -39.26
N PRO A 279 -3.12 36.30 -40.14
CA PRO A 279 -2.89 36.14 -41.58
C PRO A 279 -1.39 36.06 -41.84
N PRO A 280 -0.93 35.23 -42.80
CA PRO A 280 0.49 35.05 -43.05
C PRO A 280 1.12 36.39 -43.44
N ALA A 281 2.19 36.76 -42.74
CA ALA A 281 2.94 37.97 -43.02
C ALA A 281 3.48 37.94 -44.47
N ASN A 282 3.13 38.97 -45.23
CA ASN A 282 3.59 39.19 -46.60
C ASN A 282 5.14 39.21 -46.64
N LYS A 283 5.77 38.17 -47.19
CA LYS A 283 7.21 38.14 -47.44
C LYS A 283 7.55 39.15 -48.54
N LYS A 284 8.12 40.29 -48.17
CA LYS A 284 8.79 41.20 -49.13
C LYS A 284 9.89 40.41 -49.86
N GLN A 285 9.79 40.34 -51.19
CA GLN A 285 10.84 39.86 -52.07
C GLN A 285 12.03 40.82 -52.00
N THR A 286 13.15 40.36 -51.43
CA THR A 286 14.46 40.99 -51.66
C THR A 286 15.18 40.19 -52.74
N LYS A 287 15.31 40.81 -53.93
CA LYS A 287 16.09 40.31 -55.06
C LYS A 287 17.56 40.16 -54.66
N MET A 288 18.17 38.99 -54.86
CA MET A 288 19.61 38.90 -55.10
C MET A 288 19.95 37.86 -56.17
N ARG A 289 20.88 38.28 -57.04
CA ARG A 289 21.17 37.78 -58.40
C ARG A 289 21.77 36.37 -58.39
N ARG A 290 21.31 35.55 -59.34
CA ARG A 290 21.99 34.32 -59.78
C ARG A 290 23.15 34.67 -60.72
N THR A 291 24.35 34.20 -60.42
CA THR A 291 25.43 34.00 -61.40
C THR A 291 25.80 32.52 -61.45
N ARG A 292 25.80 31.97 -62.67
CA ARG A 292 26.13 30.58 -63.02
C ARG A 292 27.65 30.40 -63.10
N ARG A 293 28.16 29.23 -62.67
CA ARG A 293 29.16 28.36 -63.36
C ARG A 293 29.46 27.15 -62.44
N ARG A 294 29.00 25.94 -62.73
CA ARG A 294 29.53 24.85 -63.61
C ARG A 294 30.79 24.13 -63.08
N THR A 295 30.62 22.81 -62.90
CA THR A 295 31.59 21.68 -63.00
C THR A 295 32.73 21.63 -61.96
N THR A 296 33.02 20.52 -61.27
CA THR A 296 33.30 19.17 -61.79
C THR A 296 33.10 18.06 -60.74
N THR A 297 32.82 16.86 -61.27
CA THR A 297 32.89 15.52 -60.67
C THR A 297 34.27 15.14 -60.11
N LYS A 298 34.29 14.37 -59.00
CA LYS A 298 35.10 13.14 -58.86
C LYS A 298 34.68 12.29 -57.64
N THR A 299 34.11 11.13 -57.94
CA THR A 299 34.06 9.91 -57.11
C THR A 299 35.45 9.36 -56.87
N ILE A 300 35.78 8.93 -55.64
CA ILE A 300 36.57 7.71 -55.33
C ILE A 300 36.12 7.15 -53.95
N LYS A 301 35.87 5.83 -53.93
CA LYS A 301 35.61 4.96 -52.76
C LYS A 301 36.92 4.53 -52.06
N GLY A 302 36.83 4.10 -50.81
CA GLY A 302 37.85 3.28 -50.12
C GLY A 302 37.89 3.63 -48.63
N ASP A 303 37.13 2.99 -47.74
CA ASP A 303 37.22 1.62 -47.19
C ASP A 303 38.25 1.48 -46.05
N SER A 304 37.74 1.08 -44.88
CA SER A 304 38.43 0.44 -43.72
C SER A 304 39.56 1.24 -43.01
N THR A 305 39.84 1.21 -41.71
CA THR A 305 39.75 0.22 -40.62
C THR A 305 39.91 0.96 -39.27
N GLU A 306 39.40 0.34 -38.20
CA GLU A 306 39.96 0.21 -36.83
C GLU A 306 40.85 1.32 -36.23
N SER A 307 40.53 1.76 -35.00
CA SER A 307 41.23 1.25 -33.80
C SER A 307 40.81 2.02 -32.54
N GLU A 308 40.75 1.26 -31.46
CA GLU A 308 40.57 1.59 -30.04
C GLU A 308 41.47 2.72 -29.53
N SER A 309 41.06 3.41 -28.45
CA SER A 309 41.79 3.35 -27.17
C SER A 309 41.14 4.20 -26.07
N LYS A 310 41.14 3.60 -24.87
CA LYS A 310 40.64 4.01 -23.56
C LYS A 310 41.46 5.13 -22.89
N SER A 311 41.02 5.42 -21.65
CA SER A 311 41.65 6.12 -20.52
C SER A 311 41.37 7.63 -20.45
N SER A 312 40.84 8.17 -19.35
CA SER A 312 41.06 7.82 -17.93
C SER A 312 39.79 7.85 -17.08
#